data_AF-A0A2S9XGD2-F1
#
_entry.id   AF-A0A2S9XGD2-F1
#
_cell.length_a   1.000
_cell.length_b   1.000
_cell.length_c   1.000
_cell.angle_alpha   90.00
_cell.angle_beta   90.00
_cell.angle_gamma   90.00
#
_symmetry.space_group_name_H-M   'P 1'
#
loop_
_entity.id
_entity.type
_entity.pdbx_description
1 polymer ?
#
loop_
_entity_poly.entity_id
_entity_poly.type
_entity_poly.pdbx_seq_one_letter_code
_entity_poly.pdbx_strand_id
1 'polypeptide(L)'
;MNDKRKLVGTIALVCCLALPNRAEAYCVSSKPMIAFWSIKFPDLRVPVWISTSQDYTVANTGQAPQDVARLAIEVIARHNESVLAPKLYFAGFTNEKYDLDNPTNPLDKLPAGITIMSMPCEDNSDLCGGGATGCANYASRGFGSLDPLGWVFFVPPGCDDGAGFSMNAYGDMAQVMLHEIGHTLGLQHSNRSKSECEAGGSTHVGPVDGTSGVMYTSLPAGFAGDRTWRRDDLEGLEHLYGAAAPAYEPAWWDDSDYPNYPAEAAATALVGMAVSRTAVVSNRAPSGVQALVTTDPVGRVIHRIVNEAGDATPAVQQMAVDPGPSGITWSLPAVAMSEAESTERVFVAWMANETSTSRAMTLRTAVRLASSPTWQYSDHPDEFQVNRLAAGFDRGSETFVVTTVALFTTELQLVLFDMAGSPLGPAITLEGLYAFGAGAPLCAGGTVSDPVLRV
;
A
#
# COMPACT_ATOMS: atom_id res chain seq x y z
N MET A 1 -39.04 53.21 -36.31
CA MET A 1 -40.00 52.68 -35.31
C MET A 1 -39.32 51.51 -34.62
N ASN A 2 -38.82 51.79 -33.43
CA ASN A 2 -37.87 50.98 -32.66
C ASN A 2 -38.57 49.97 -31.74
N ASP A 3 -37.79 48.92 -31.45
CA ASP A 3 -37.72 48.16 -30.20
C ASP A 3 -38.89 47.25 -29.80
N LYS A 4 -38.81 46.00 -30.30
CA LYS A 4 -39.15 44.83 -29.49
C LYS A 4 -37.94 44.46 -28.64
N ARG A 5 -38.01 44.77 -27.33
CA ARG A 5 -37.06 44.35 -26.30
C ARG A 5 -36.94 42.82 -26.28
N LYS A 6 -35.76 42.30 -26.62
CA LYS A 6 -35.33 40.94 -26.24
C LYS A 6 -34.90 40.98 -24.78
N LEU A 7 -35.64 40.29 -23.91
CA LEU A 7 -35.15 39.98 -22.57
C LEU A 7 -34.10 38.86 -22.73
N VAL A 8 -32.85 39.19 -22.42
CA VAL A 8 -31.74 38.25 -22.32
C VAL A 8 -31.97 37.43 -21.05
N GLY A 9 -32.44 36.20 -21.21
CA GLY A 9 -32.44 35.19 -20.17
C GLY A 9 -31.15 34.40 -20.26
N THR A 10 -30.16 34.80 -19.47
CA THR A 10 -28.95 34.01 -19.21
C THR A 10 -29.38 32.69 -18.56
N ILE A 11 -29.44 31.61 -19.34
CA ILE A 11 -29.45 30.25 -18.79
C ILE A 11 -28.02 30.02 -18.33
N ALA A 12 -27.77 30.27 -17.05
CA ALA A 12 -26.62 29.71 -16.37
C ALA A 12 -26.83 28.19 -16.38
N LEU A 13 -26.16 27.52 -17.31
CA LEU A 13 -25.97 26.09 -17.27
C LEU A 13 -25.10 25.83 -16.04
N VAL A 14 -25.74 25.67 -14.88
CA VAL A 14 -25.13 25.03 -13.73
C VAL A 14 -24.88 23.60 -14.19
N CYS A 15 -23.72 23.36 -14.78
CA CYS A 15 -23.13 22.04 -14.81
C CYS A 15 -22.97 21.67 -13.34
N CYS A 16 -23.98 21.01 -12.77
CA CYS A 16 -23.78 20.05 -11.71
C CYS A 16 -22.88 18.97 -12.32
N LEU A 17 -21.58 19.26 -12.42
CA LEU A 17 -20.57 18.25 -12.28
C LEU A 17 -20.89 17.63 -10.92
N ALA A 18 -21.65 16.55 -10.93
CA ALA A 18 -21.63 15.61 -9.83
C ALA A 18 -20.15 15.27 -9.70
N LEU A 19 -19.46 15.93 -8.77
CA LEU A 19 -18.21 15.38 -8.25
C LEU A 19 -18.61 13.94 -7.89
N PRO A 20 -17.95 12.92 -8.45
CA PRO A 20 -18.24 11.55 -8.05
C PRO A 20 -18.24 11.55 -6.52
N ASN A 21 -19.35 11.13 -5.92
CA ASN A 21 -19.48 11.06 -4.46
C ASN A 21 -18.18 10.42 -3.97
N ARG A 22 -17.41 11.16 -3.16
CA ARG A 22 -16.18 10.62 -2.61
C ARG A 22 -16.58 9.34 -1.88
N ALA A 23 -16.02 8.21 -2.30
CA ALA A 23 -16.12 6.97 -1.53
C ALA A 23 -15.33 7.25 -0.24
N GLU A 24 -16.02 7.30 0.89
CA GLU A 24 -15.44 7.61 2.22
C GLU A 24 -15.83 6.52 3.21
N ALA A 25 -15.98 5.28 2.74
CA ALA A 25 -16.71 4.22 3.43
C ALA A 25 -15.79 3.42 4.36
N TYR A 26 -15.55 3.93 5.56
CA TYR A 26 -14.72 3.24 6.56
C TYR A 26 -15.35 3.23 7.94
N CYS A 27 -15.03 2.17 8.70
CA CYS A 27 -15.31 2.05 10.12
C CYS A 27 -13.97 2.00 10.86
N VAL A 28 -13.77 2.88 11.84
CA VAL A 28 -12.50 2.99 12.59
C VAL A 28 -12.76 3.12 14.08
N SER A 29 -11.81 2.71 14.91
CA SER A 29 -11.91 2.89 16.36
C SER A 29 -12.11 4.35 16.76
N SER A 30 -12.95 4.61 17.76
CA SER A 30 -13.08 5.94 18.37
C SER A 30 -11.95 6.29 19.34
N LYS A 31 -11.08 5.33 19.66
CA LYS A 31 -9.95 5.57 20.57
C LYS A 31 -8.90 6.46 19.89
N PRO A 32 -8.20 7.34 20.63
CA PRO A 32 -7.21 8.24 20.07
C PRO A 32 -5.92 7.47 19.69
N MET A 33 -5.93 6.81 18.52
CA MET A 33 -4.87 5.90 18.09
C MET A 33 -3.50 6.57 17.97
N ILE A 34 -3.45 7.84 17.54
CA ILE A 34 -2.22 8.65 17.57
C ILE A 34 -1.65 8.69 18.99
N ALA A 35 -2.47 9.10 19.97
CA ALA A 35 -2.02 9.21 21.36
C ALA A 35 -1.60 7.85 21.91
N PHE A 36 -2.35 6.80 21.58
CA PHE A 36 -2.07 5.43 21.98
C PHE A 36 -0.67 4.97 21.52
N TRP A 37 -0.37 5.03 20.22
CA TRP A 37 0.93 4.59 19.70
C TRP A 37 2.07 5.55 20.06
N SER A 38 1.80 6.86 20.12
CA SER A 38 2.81 7.88 20.43
C SER A 38 3.30 7.85 21.88
N ILE A 39 2.61 7.14 22.79
CA ILE A 39 3.11 6.94 24.16
C ILE A 39 4.50 6.31 24.17
N LYS A 40 4.75 5.35 23.27
CA LYS A 40 6.03 4.65 23.18
C LYS A 40 6.80 4.94 21.90
N PHE A 41 6.09 5.26 20.82
CA PHE A 41 6.66 5.48 19.49
C PHE A 41 6.26 6.87 18.97
N PRO A 42 6.90 7.96 19.46
CA PRO A 42 6.51 9.34 19.13
C PRO A 42 6.56 9.67 17.63
N ASP A 43 7.37 8.95 16.86
CA ASP A 43 7.51 9.05 15.41
C ASP A 43 6.59 8.09 14.64
N LEU A 44 5.74 7.35 15.35
CA LEU A 44 4.84 6.33 14.79
C LEU A 44 5.56 5.25 13.99
N ARG A 45 6.80 4.91 14.35
CA ARG A 45 7.49 3.70 13.87
C ARG A 45 7.18 2.53 14.80
N VAL A 46 6.16 1.76 14.46
CA VAL A 46 5.64 0.67 15.30
C VAL A 46 6.38 -0.64 15.00
N PRO A 47 7.00 -1.29 16.00
CA PRO A 47 7.66 -2.57 15.81
C PRO A 47 6.65 -3.71 15.62
N VAL A 48 6.98 -4.63 14.71
CA VAL A 48 6.25 -5.89 14.49
C VAL A 48 7.14 -7.07 14.86
N TRP A 49 6.66 -7.91 15.75
CA TRP A 49 7.35 -9.08 16.31
C TRP A 49 6.70 -10.38 15.84
N ILE A 50 7.50 -11.44 15.68
CA ILE A 50 7.01 -12.80 15.44
C ILE A 50 7.20 -13.63 16.71
N SER A 51 6.11 -14.20 17.23
CA SER A 51 6.16 -15.04 18.43
C SER A 51 6.75 -16.41 18.15
N THR A 52 7.74 -16.78 18.96
CA THR A 52 8.33 -18.12 19.06
C THR A 52 8.10 -18.73 20.45
N SER A 53 7.18 -18.15 21.25
CA SER A 53 6.81 -18.66 22.57
C SER A 53 6.17 -20.04 22.46
N GLN A 54 6.39 -20.92 23.45
CA GLN A 54 6.04 -22.35 23.33
C GLN A 54 4.56 -22.60 22.99
N ASP A 55 3.64 -21.94 23.68
CA ASP A 55 2.20 -22.22 23.55
C ASP A 55 1.56 -21.39 22.43
N TYR A 56 2.05 -20.16 22.21
CA TYR A 56 1.49 -19.23 21.23
C TYR A 56 2.51 -18.84 20.15
N THR A 57 3.22 -19.84 19.63
CA THR A 57 4.17 -19.71 18.53
C THR A 57 3.45 -19.61 17.20
N VAL A 58 4.01 -18.86 16.25
CA VAL A 58 3.55 -18.91 14.85
C VAL A 58 3.75 -20.29 14.23
N ALA A 59 4.56 -21.18 14.82
CA ALA A 59 4.74 -22.54 14.33
C ALA A 59 3.45 -23.38 14.38
N ASN A 60 2.46 -22.99 15.19
CA ASN A 60 1.14 -23.62 15.20
C ASN A 60 0.40 -23.48 13.85
N THR A 61 0.81 -22.52 13.00
CA THR A 61 0.34 -22.44 11.61
C THR A 61 0.81 -23.58 10.71
N GLY A 62 1.68 -24.46 11.21
CA GLY A 62 2.34 -25.51 10.42
C GLY A 62 3.50 -25.01 9.57
N GLN A 63 3.93 -23.74 9.75
CA GLN A 63 5.04 -23.12 9.01
C GLN A 63 6.23 -22.85 9.91
N ALA A 64 7.43 -22.74 9.33
CA ALA A 64 8.58 -22.29 10.09
C ALA A 64 8.42 -20.79 10.44
N PRO A 65 8.83 -20.34 11.65
CA PRO A 65 8.75 -18.93 12.02
C PRO A 65 9.45 -17.99 11.04
N GLN A 66 10.51 -18.44 10.37
CA GLN A 66 11.23 -17.68 9.34
C GLN A 66 10.37 -17.42 8.10
N ASP A 67 9.54 -18.38 7.70
CA ASP A 67 8.65 -18.21 6.55
C ASP A 67 7.54 -17.19 6.85
N VAL A 68 6.99 -17.24 8.07
CA VAL A 68 6.02 -16.26 8.55
C VAL A 68 6.66 -14.88 8.66
N ALA A 69 7.90 -14.78 9.13
CA ALA A 69 8.65 -13.53 9.17
C ALA A 69 8.87 -12.94 7.76
N ARG A 70 9.19 -13.79 6.77
CA ARG A 70 9.32 -13.35 5.37
C ARG A 70 8.01 -12.76 4.84
N LEU A 71 6.88 -13.41 5.12
CA LEU A 71 5.55 -12.90 4.77
C LEU A 71 5.28 -11.56 5.46
N ALA A 72 5.58 -11.45 6.76
CA ALA A 72 5.41 -10.21 7.51
C ALA A 72 6.25 -9.05 6.96
N ILE A 73 7.50 -9.31 6.55
CA ILE A 73 8.35 -8.30 5.91
C ILE A 73 7.71 -7.80 4.60
N GLU A 74 7.14 -8.70 3.79
CA GLU A 74 6.43 -8.31 2.57
C GLU A 74 5.20 -7.44 2.88
N VAL A 75 4.38 -7.86 3.85
CA VAL A 75 3.18 -7.13 4.28
C VAL A 75 3.53 -5.75 4.85
N ILE A 76 4.60 -5.65 5.65
CA ILE A 76 5.14 -4.40 6.17
C ILE A 76 5.59 -3.49 5.03
N ALA A 77 6.28 -4.02 4.03
CA ALA A 77 6.69 -3.25 2.86
C ALA A 77 5.47 -2.69 2.12
N ARG A 78 4.44 -3.53 1.85
CA ARG A 78 3.19 -3.13 1.20
C ARG A 78 2.43 -2.05 1.97
N HIS A 79 2.38 -2.19 3.28
CA HIS A 79 1.80 -1.18 4.16
C HIS A 79 2.56 0.14 4.03
N ASN A 80 3.88 0.12 4.23
CA ASN A 80 4.73 1.32 4.22
C ASN A 80 4.80 2.02 2.85
N GLU A 81 4.66 1.28 1.76
CA GLU A 81 4.56 1.78 0.38
C GLU A 81 3.37 2.74 0.21
N SER A 82 2.25 2.46 0.89
CA SER A 82 0.96 3.10 0.59
C SER A 82 0.49 4.10 1.65
N VAL A 83 0.88 3.91 2.92
CA VAL A 83 0.40 4.73 4.04
C VAL A 83 1.35 5.88 4.34
N LEU A 84 0.79 6.96 4.87
CA LEU A 84 1.58 8.07 5.42
C LEU A 84 2.12 7.76 6.82
N ALA A 85 1.26 7.25 7.69
CA ALA A 85 1.55 6.82 9.06
C ALA A 85 0.48 5.83 9.55
N PRO A 86 0.77 5.00 10.57
CA PRO A 86 2.11 4.74 11.12
C PRO A 86 2.99 4.00 10.11
N LYS A 87 4.31 3.97 10.34
CA LYS A 87 5.22 3.08 9.61
C LYS A 87 5.48 1.85 10.46
N LEU A 88 5.56 0.68 9.83
CA LEU A 88 5.86 -0.59 10.48
C LEU A 88 7.29 -1.01 10.20
N TYR A 89 7.93 -1.75 11.11
CA TYR A 89 9.20 -2.40 10.84
C TYR A 89 9.29 -3.76 11.53
N PHE A 90 9.99 -4.69 10.89
CA PHE A 90 10.25 -6.00 11.48
C PHE A 90 11.27 -5.84 12.61
N ALA A 91 10.83 -6.08 13.85
CA ALA A 91 11.65 -5.93 15.05
C ALA A 91 12.35 -7.24 15.47
N GLY A 92 12.00 -8.36 14.83
CA GLY A 92 12.59 -9.66 15.07
C GLY A 92 11.61 -10.67 15.67
N PHE A 93 12.17 -11.66 16.34
CA PHE A 93 11.42 -12.71 17.03
C PHE A 93 11.35 -12.41 18.52
N THR A 94 10.25 -12.82 19.16
CA THR A 94 10.07 -12.72 20.61
C THR A 94 9.64 -14.06 21.18
N ASN A 95 10.18 -14.43 22.34
CA ASN A 95 9.78 -15.61 23.11
C ASN A 95 8.91 -15.25 24.33
N GLU A 96 8.50 -13.99 24.46
CA GLU A 96 7.62 -13.53 25.53
C GLU A 96 6.25 -14.22 25.43
N LYS A 97 5.71 -14.63 26.58
CA LYS A 97 4.49 -15.45 26.66
C LYS A 97 3.23 -14.60 26.52
N TYR A 98 2.29 -15.08 25.71
CA TYR A 98 0.87 -14.71 25.86
C TYR A 98 0.24 -15.62 26.92
N ASP A 99 -0.28 -15.03 27.99
CA ASP A 99 -0.61 -15.75 29.20
C ASP A 99 -2.12 -15.82 29.42
N LEU A 100 -2.80 -16.77 28.77
CA LEU A 100 -4.25 -17.00 28.97
C LEU A 100 -4.61 -17.25 30.45
N ASP A 101 -3.69 -17.83 31.23
CA ASP A 101 -3.86 -18.07 32.66
C ASP A 101 -3.91 -16.77 33.49
N ASN A 102 -3.52 -15.64 32.90
CA ASN A 102 -3.68 -14.30 33.46
C ASN A 102 -4.83 -13.57 32.73
N PRO A 103 -6.10 -13.87 33.07
CA PRO A 103 -7.26 -13.32 32.36
C PRO A 103 -7.37 -11.79 32.50
N THR A 104 -6.68 -11.19 33.48
CA THR A 104 -6.68 -9.74 33.67
C THR A 104 -5.76 -9.00 32.71
N ASN A 105 -4.69 -9.63 32.22
CA ASN A 105 -3.80 -9.05 31.22
C ASN A 105 -2.96 -10.14 30.52
N PRO A 106 -3.54 -10.91 29.58
CA PRO A 106 -2.82 -11.98 28.89
C PRO A 106 -1.67 -11.48 28.01
N LEU A 107 -1.63 -10.18 27.74
CA LEU A 107 -0.63 -9.51 26.91
C LEU A 107 0.53 -8.91 27.73
N ASP A 108 0.52 -9.02 29.06
CA ASP A 108 1.43 -8.27 29.95
C ASP A 108 2.91 -8.41 29.57
N LYS A 109 3.32 -9.63 29.17
CA LYS A 109 4.71 -9.93 28.83
C LYS A 109 5.10 -9.60 27.40
N LEU A 110 4.14 -9.46 26.49
CA LEU A 110 4.45 -9.19 25.09
C LEU A 110 5.20 -7.85 24.94
N PRO A 111 6.12 -7.75 23.97
CA PRO A 111 6.80 -6.49 23.71
C PRO A 111 5.80 -5.42 23.22
N ALA A 112 6.08 -4.14 23.54
CA ALA A 112 5.36 -3.02 22.96
C ALA A 112 5.45 -3.06 21.42
N GLY A 113 4.36 -2.72 20.73
CA GLY A 113 4.23 -2.90 19.28
C GLY A 113 3.17 -3.93 18.93
N ILE A 114 3.29 -4.53 17.74
CA ILE A 114 2.39 -5.56 17.23
C ILE A 114 3.10 -6.91 17.33
N THR A 115 2.46 -7.93 17.91
CA THR A 115 2.99 -9.30 17.93
C THR A 115 2.13 -10.22 17.07
N ILE A 116 2.74 -10.90 16.11
CA ILE A 116 2.11 -11.89 15.24
C ILE A 116 2.35 -13.29 15.82
N MET A 117 1.28 -14.06 15.92
CA MET A 117 1.21 -15.27 16.71
C MET A 117 0.28 -16.30 16.06
N SER A 118 0.31 -17.52 16.58
CA SER A 118 -0.75 -18.51 16.39
C SER A 118 -0.99 -19.19 17.75
N MET A 119 -1.95 -20.12 17.83
CA MET A 119 -2.43 -20.70 19.08
C MET A 119 -2.67 -22.21 18.90
N PRO A 120 -2.83 -23.00 19.97
CA PRO A 120 -3.34 -24.36 19.84
C PRO A 120 -4.80 -24.36 19.37
N CYS A 121 -5.26 -25.39 18.67
CA CYS A 121 -6.64 -25.42 18.15
C CYS A 121 -7.72 -25.31 19.24
N GLU A 122 -7.45 -25.84 20.44
CA GLU A 122 -8.37 -25.76 21.58
C GLU A 122 -8.66 -24.32 22.05
N ASP A 123 -7.75 -23.38 21.78
CA ASP A 123 -7.91 -21.97 22.20
C ASP A 123 -8.66 -21.12 21.16
N ASN A 124 -8.90 -21.64 19.95
CA ASN A 124 -9.46 -20.86 18.84
C ASN A 124 -10.85 -20.27 19.17
N SER A 125 -11.75 -21.07 19.76
CA SER A 125 -13.11 -20.63 20.07
C SER A 125 -13.14 -19.43 21.02
N ASP A 126 -12.16 -19.38 21.93
CA ASP A 126 -12.10 -18.35 22.98
C ASP A 126 -11.37 -17.09 22.47
N LEU A 127 -10.40 -17.26 21.57
CA LEU A 127 -9.59 -16.16 21.03
C LEU A 127 -10.16 -15.52 19.77
N CYS A 128 -10.45 -16.32 18.73
CA CYS A 128 -10.89 -15.82 17.43
C CYS A 128 -12.34 -16.15 17.08
N GLY A 129 -12.92 -17.17 17.73
CA GLY A 129 -14.27 -17.65 17.44
C GLY A 129 -14.36 -18.56 16.21
N GLY A 130 -15.56 -19.07 15.96
CA GLY A 130 -15.81 -20.04 14.90
C GLY A 130 -15.72 -19.46 13.48
N GLY A 131 -15.08 -20.19 12.57
CA GLY A 131 -14.95 -19.86 11.15
C GLY A 131 -13.87 -18.84 10.79
N ALA A 132 -13.10 -18.37 11.78
CA ALA A 132 -12.03 -17.40 11.56
C ALA A 132 -10.79 -18.03 10.87
N THR A 133 -10.07 -17.21 10.09
CA THR A 133 -8.71 -17.51 9.58
C THR A 133 -7.64 -16.82 10.44
N GLY A 134 -7.99 -15.69 11.03
CA GLY A 134 -7.22 -14.97 12.03
C GLY A 134 -8.13 -14.06 12.85
N CYS A 135 -7.54 -13.44 13.86
CA CYS A 135 -8.16 -12.36 14.61
C CYS A 135 -7.09 -11.44 15.18
N ALA A 136 -7.46 -10.21 15.47
CA ALA A 136 -6.56 -9.22 16.03
C ALA A 136 -7.26 -8.23 16.94
N ASN A 137 -6.47 -7.64 17.83
CA ASN A 137 -6.91 -6.54 18.65
C ASN A 137 -5.72 -5.70 19.13
N TYR A 138 -6.03 -4.64 19.86
CA TYR A 138 -5.04 -3.80 20.52
C TYR A 138 -5.49 -3.46 21.95
N ALA A 139 -4.52 -3.30 22.84
CA ALA A 139 -4.69 -3.03 24.25
C ALA A 139 -3.50 -2.21 24.79
N SER A 140 -3.69 -1.52 25.92
CA SER A 140 -2.57 -0.99 26.70
C SER A 140 -2.18 -2.00 27.78
N ARG A 141 -0.88 -2.07 28.10
CA ARG A 141 -0.44 -2.69 29.36
C ARG A 141 -1.20 -2.06 30.55
N GLY A 142 -1.45 -2.84 31.60
CA GLY A 142 -2.35 -2.48 32.71
C GLY A 142 -1.99 -1.19 33.49
N PHE A 143 -2.75 -0.88 34.53
CA PHE A 143 -2.62 0.34 35.33
C PHE A 143 -1.16 0.61 35.79
N GLY A 144 -0.49 1.57 35.15
CA GLY A 144 0.85 2.04 35.51
C GLY A 144 1.86 2.06 34.36
N SER A 145 1.72 1.19 33.36
CA SER A 145 2.46 1.29 32.08
C SER A 145 1.49 1.46 30.94
N LEU A 146 1.60 2.54 30.17
CA LEU A 146 0.73 2.81 29.03
C LEU A 146 1.28 2.23 27.71
N ASP A 147 2.09 1.16 27.79
CA ASP A 147 2.70 0.57 26.60
C ASP A 147 1.61 0.07 25.62
N PRO A 148 1.65 0.48 24.34
CA PRO A 148 0.69 0.04 23.34
C PRO A 148 1.05 -1.37 22.82
N LEU A 149 0.06 -2.26 22.86
CA LEU A 149 0.17 -3.67 22.49
C LEU A 149 -0.88 -3.98 21.43
N GLY A 150 -0.46 -4.33 20.22
CA GLY A 150 -1.27 -4.96 19.19
C GLY A 150 -0.94 -6.45 19.10
N TRP A 151 -1.91 -7.27 18.74
CA TRP A 151 -1.68 -8.68 18.50
C TRP A 151 -2.49 -9.18 17.31
N VAL A 152 -1.89 -10.14 16.61
CA VAL A 152 -2.49 -10.86 15.48
C VAL A 152 -2.34 -12.34 15.76
N PHE A 153 -3.45 -13.05 15.79
CA PHE A 153 -3.53 -14.49 15.93
C PHE A 153 -3.96 -15.12 14.61
N PHE A 154 -3.19 -16.10 14.13
CA PHE A 154 -3.63 -16.97 13.04
C PHE A 154 -4.20 -18.27 13.59
N VAL A 155 -5.34 -18.68 13.04
CA VAL A 155 -5.98 -19.96 13.36
C VAL A 155 -5.17 -21.09 12.71
N PRO A 156 -4.72 -22.13 13.45
CA PRO A 156 -3.98 -23.24 12.85
C PRO A 156 -4.77 -23.98 11.76
N PRO A 157 -4.08 -24.60 10.78
CA PRO A 157 -4.74 -25.50 9.84
C PRO A 157 -5.30 -26.72 10.56
N GLY A 158 -6.49 -27.15 10.18
CA GLY A 158 -7.11 -28.38 10.69
C GLY A 158 -7.82 -28.25 12.04
N CYS A 159 -8.04 -27.04 12.55
CA CYS A 159 -8.97 -26.86 13.67
C CYS A 159 -10.42 -27.04 13.20
N ASP A 160 -11.20 -27.84 13.91
CA ASP A 160 -12.59 -28.18 13.54
C ASP A 160 -13.50 -26.94 13.42
N ASP A 161 -13.21 -25.89 14.19
CA ASP A 161 -13.98 -24.65 14.27
C ASP A 161 -13.34 -23.48 13.49
N GLY A 162 -12.36 -23.74 12.61
CA GLY A 162 -11.60 -22.70 11.92
C GLY A 162 -11.47 -22.93 10.42
N ALA A 163 -11.25 -21.85 9.66
CA ALA A 163 -10.85 -21.97 8.25
C ALA A 163 -9.38 -22.38 8.11
N GLY A 164 -8.56 -22.03 9.12
CA GLY A 164 -7.15 -22.41 9.24
C GLY A 164 -6.19 -21.62 8.33
N PHE A 165 -4.96 -21.45 8.81
CA PHE A 165 -3.86 -20.80 8.12
C PHE A 165 -3.06 -21.83 7.32
N SER A 166 -2.73 -21.52 6.07
CA SER A 166 -1.75 -22.31 5.30
C SER A 166 -1.07 -21.44 4.25
N MET A 167 0.27 -21.46 4.20
CA MET A 167 1.03 -20.76 3.16
C MET A 167 0.78 -21.31 1.75
N ASN A 168 0.29 -22.55 1.64
CA ASN A 168 0.10 -23.25 0.38
C ASN A 168 -1.38 -23.37 -0.02
N ALA A 169 -2.31 -22.92 0.82
CA ALA A 169 -3.73 -22.91 0.48
C ALA A 169 -4.07 -21.68 -0.37
N TYR A 170 -4.98 -21.86 -1.32
CA TYR A 170 -5.83 -20.78 -1.80
C TYR A 170 -6.83 -20.50 -0.65
N GLY A 171 -6.86 -19.37 0.06
CA GLY A 171 -6.38 -18.02 -0.27
C GLY A 171 -5.27 -17.42 0.60
N ASP A 172 -5.21 -16.10 0.52
CA ASP A 172 -3.99 -15.32 0.66
C ASP A 172 -3.67 -14.90 2.11
N MET A 173 -2.72 -15.58 2.75
CA MET A 173 -2.30 -15.26 4.11
C MET A 173 -1.65 -13.88 4.25
N ALA A 174 -1.08 -13.31 3.18
CA ALA A 174 -0.59 -11.93 3.22
C ALA A 174 -1.75 -10.94 3.40
N GLN A 175 -2.86 -11.18 2.70
CA GLN A 175 -4.10 -10.42 2.84
C GLN A 175 -4.66 -10.56 4.27
N VAL A 176 -4.75 -11.79 4.80
CA VAL A 176 -5.22 -11.99 6.19
C VAL A 176 -4.32 -11.25 7.17
N MET A 177 -3.00 -11.38 7.04
CA MET A 177 -2.06 -10.67 7.91
C MET A 177 -2.23 -9.15 7.83
N LEU A 178 -2.37 -8.60 6.61
CA LEU A 178 -2.60 -7.17 6.41
C LEU A 178 -3.93 -6.72 7.03
N HIS A 179 -4.99 -7.51 6.86
CA HIS A 179 -6.32 -7.29 7.45
C HIS A 179 -6.24 -7.21 8.97
N GLU A 180 -5.63 -8.22 9.60
CA GLU A 180 -5.50 -8.30 11.04
C GLU A 180 -4.60 -7.19 11.59
N ILE A 181 -3.52 -6.84 10.89
CA ILE A 181 -2.72 -5.65 11.21
C ILE A 181 -3.61 -4.39 11.14
N GLY A 182 -4.48 -4.27 10.14
CA GLY A 182 -5.47 -3.19 10.05
C GLY A 182 -6.30 -3.04 11.33
N HIS A 183 -6.77 -4.15 11.89
CA HIS A 183 -7.46 -4.15 13.19
C HIS A 183 -6.58 -3.66 14.34
N THR A 184 -5.32 -4.10 14.42
CA THR A 184 -4.39 -3.58 15.45
C THR A 184 -4.15 -2.08 15.32
N LEU A 185 -4.21 -1.55 14.10
CA LEU A 185 -4.08 -0.12 13.80
C LEU A 185 -5.38 0.66 13.97
N GLY A 186 -6.48 0.01 14.34
CA GLY A 186 -7.76 0.65 14.64
C GLY A 186 -8.74 0.68 13.47
N LEU A 187 -8.43 0.08 12.32
CA LEU A 187 -9.42 -0.16 11.27
C LEU A 187 -10.42 -1.22 11.73
N GLN A 188 -11.65 -1.14 11.23
CA GLN A 188 -12.70 -2.14 11.42
C GLN A 188 -13.23 -2.55 10.05
N HIS A 189 -14.09 -3.57 10.02
CA HIS A 189 -14.61 -4.03 8.74
C HIS A 189 -15.34 -2.90 8.00
N SER A 190 -14.96 -2.66 6.74
CA SER A 190 -15.44 -1.54 5.94
C SER A 190 -16.90 -1.68 5.48
N ASN A 191 -17.42 -2.90 5.45
CA ASN A 191 -18.79 -3.20 5.01
C ASN A 191 -19.81 -3.31 6.15
N ARG A 192 -19.46 -2.83 7.35
CA ARG A 192 -20.41 -2.75 8.47
C ARG A 192 -21.37 -1.60 8.21
N SER A 193 -22.64 -1.80 8.53
CA SER A 193 -23.57 -0.68 8.59
C SER A 193 -23.12 0.34 9.64
N LYS A 194 -23.54 1.60 9.47
CA LYS A 194 -23.31 2.64 10.48
C LYS A 194 -23.72 2.19 11.88
N SER A 195 -24.90 1.57 12.01
CA SER A 195 -25.40 1.05 13.29
C SER A 195 -24.50 -0.04 13.90
N GLU A 196 -23.99 -0.97 13.08
CA GLU A 196 -23.10 -2.03 13.56
C GLU A 196 -21.73 -1.47 13.96
N CYS A 197 -21.19 -0.54 13.18
CA CYS A 197 -19.93 0.14 13.47
C CYS A 197 -20.02 0.92 14.80
N GLU A 198 -21.04 1.77 14.94
CA GLU A 198 -21.18 2.63 16.12
C GLU A 198 -21.61 1.87 17.38
N ALA A 199 -22.32 0.75 17.25
CA ALA A 199 -22.64 -0.13 18.37
C ALA A 199 -21.37 -0.70 19.05
N GLY A 200 -20.30 -0.91 18.28
CA GLY A 200 -18.99 -1.31 18.79
C GLY A 200 -18.12 -0.16 19.34
N GLY A 201 -18.68 1.04 19.48
CA GLY A 201 -17.93 2.23 19.91
C GLY A 201 -16.91 2.70 18.86
N SER A 202 -17.14 2.39 17.58
CA SER A 202 -16.32 2.85 16.46
C SER A 202 -16.99 4.05 15.75
N THR A 203 -16.23 4.76 14.93
CA THR A 203 -16.70 5.86 14.09
C THR A 203 -16.88 5.36 12.65
N HIS A 204 -18.06 5.59 12.10
CA HIS A 204 -18.37 5.28 10.70
C HIS A 204 -18.35 6.55 9.84
N VAL A 205 -17.71 6.48 8.68
CA VAL A 205 -17.74 7.52 7.65
C VAL A 205 -18.20 6.91 6.32
N GLY A 206 -18.82 7.71 5.45
CA GLY A 206 -19.25 7.28 4.12
C GLY A 206 -20.44 6.30 4.09
N PRO A 207 -20.72 5.70 2.91
CA PRO A 207 -21.76 4.67 2.73
C PRO A 207 -21.30 3.27 3.17
N VAL A 208 -22.24 2.33 3.36
CA VAL A 208 -21.98 0.95 3.85
C VAL A 208 -21.28 0.05 2.81
N ASP A 209 -21.43 0.38 1.53
CA ASP A 209 -20.88 -0.42 0.42
C ASP A 209 -19.60 0.23 -0.12
N GLY A 210 -18.62 0.41 0.77
CA GLY A 210 -17.27 0.82 0.42
C GLY A 210 -16.58 -0.15 -0.55
N THR A 211 -15.41 0.25 -1.00
CA THR A 211 -14.51 -0.57 -1.80
C THR A 211 -14.37 -1.98 -1.18
N SER A 212 -14.49 -3.00 -2.04
CA SER A 212 -14.17 -4.38 -1.64
C SER A 212 -12.65 -4.55 -1.54
N GLY A 213 -12.09 -4.05 -0.44
CA GLY A 213 -10.67 -4.07 -0.11
C GLY A 213 -10.31 -5.02 1.03
N VAL A 214 -9.14 -4.80 1.63
CA VAL A 214 -8.56 -5.69 2.64
C VAL A 214 -9.49 -5.80 3.84
N MET A 215 -10.05 -4.67 4.31
CA MET A 215 -10.90 -4.65 5.51
C MET A 215 -12.35 -5.08 5.24
N TYR A 216 -12.70 -5.64 4.10
CA TYR A 216 -14.05 -6.15 3.87
C TYR A 216 -14.28 -7.47 4.66
N THR A 217 -15.42 -7.61 5.36
CA THR A 217 -15.69 -8.76 6.27
C THR A 217 -15.53 -10.12 5.58
N SER A 218 -16.02 -10.26 4.34
CA SER A 218 -15.73 -11.43 3.53
C SER A 218 -14.47 -11.14 2.73
N LEU A 219 -13.34 -11.71 3.16
CA LEU A 219 -12.12 -11.68 2.36
C LEU A 219 -12.43 -12.32 1.01
N PRO A 220 -12.45 -11.53 -0.07
CA PRO A 220 -12.79 -12.09 -1.35
C PRO A 220 -11.69 -13.02 -1.85
N ALA A 221 -12.05 -14.04 -2.60
CA ALA A 221 -11.06 -14.88 -3.27
C ALA A 221 -10.28 -14.01 -4.28
N GLY A 222 -8.98 -13.81 -4.05
CA GLY A 222 -8.10 -13.04 -4.93
C GLY A 222 -6.70 -12.94 -4.32
N PHE A 223 -5.67 -13.43 -5.01
CA PHE A 223 -4.33 -13.65 -4.42
C PHE A 223 -3.40 -12.42 -4.47
N ALA A 224 -3.63 -11.43 -5.34
CA ALA A 224 -2.77 -10.23 -5.37
C ALA A 224 -3.49 -8.88 -5.25
N GLY A 225 -4.73 -8.77 -5.72
CA GLY A 225 -5.46 -7.49 -5.71
C GLY A 225 -5.88 -7.03 -4.32
N ASP A 226 -5.85 -7.95 -3.35
CA ASP A 226 -6.32 -7.74 -1.99
C ASP A 226 -5.15 -7.82 -0.96
N ARG A 227 -3.89 -7.68 -1.40
CA ARG A 227 -2.67 -7.56 -0.54
C ARG A 227 -2.23 -6.12 -0.28
N THR A 228 -3.08 -5.16 -0.60
CA THR A 228 -2.74 -3.76 -0.64
C THR A 228 -3.92 -2.98 -0.11
N TRP A 229 -3.62 -1.93 0.65
CA TRP A 229 -4.68 -1.03 1.10
C TRP A 229 -5.43 -0.48 -0.10
N ARG A 230 -6.76 -0.53 -0.03
CA ARG A 230 -7.62 0.18 -0.96
C ARG A 230 -7.88 1.58 -0.42
N ARG A 231 -8.49 2.40 -1.26
CA ARG A 231 -8.88 3.76 -0.92
C ARG A 231 -9.50 3.91 0.48
N ASP A 232 -10.55 3.16 0.81
CA ASP A 232 -11.24 3.36 2.10
C ASP A 232 -10.37 2.99 3.31
N ASP A 233 -9.51 1.97 3.15
CA ASP A 233 -8.55 1.58 4.19
C ASP A 233 -7.55 2.72 4.45
N LEU A 234 -7.03 3.33 3.36
CA LEU A 234 -6.10 4.45 3.43
C LEU A 234 -6.74 5.71 4.01
N GLU A 235 -7.96 6.05 3.58
CA GLU A 235 -8.69 7.18 4.14
C GLU A 235 -9.02 6.96 5.64
N GLY A 236 -9.32 5.73 6.06
CA GLY A 236 -9.48 5.37 7.47
C GLY A 236 -8.19 5.53 8.28
N LEU A 237 -7.04 5.14 7.72
CA LEU A 237 -5.73 5.36 8.36
C LEU A 237 -5.38 6.86 8.39
N GLU A 238 -5.66 7.61 7.33
CA GLU A 238 -5.46 9.07 7.29
C GLU A 238 -6.37 9.78 8.30
N HIS A 239 -7.60 9.30 8.51
CA HIS A 239 -8.47 9.79 9.58
C HIS A 239 -7.86 9.56 10.97
N LEU A 240 -7.34 8.35 11.21
CA LEU A 240 -6.77 7.98 12.51
C LEU A 240 -5.42 8.67 12.79
N TYR A 241 -4.57 8.83 11.77
CA TYR A 241 -3.15 9.16 11.93
C TYR A 241 -2.68 10.41 11.19
N GLY A 242 -3.45 10.92 10.22
CA GLY A 242 -3.03 11.99 9.30
C GLY A 242 -2.60 13.28 10.01
N ALA A 243 -3.18 13.58 11.18
CA ALA A 243 -2.80 14.75 11.97
C ALA A 243 -1.42 14.64 12.64
N ALA A 244 -0.91 13.41 12.84
CA ALA A 244 0.38 13.15 13.44
C ALA A 244 1.48 12.87 12.42
N ALA A 245 1.12 12.70 11.16
CA ALA A 245 2.09 12.52 10.10
C ALA A 245 2.96 13.78 9.97
N PRO A 246 4.30 13.67 10.08
CA PRO A 246 5.17 14.77 9.74
C PRO A 246 5.03 15.10 8.25
N ALA A 247 5.38 16.31 7.87
CA ALA A 247 5.55 16.65 6.46
C ALA A 247 6.75 15.86 5.92
N TYR A 248 6.48 14.75 5.23
CA TYR A 248 7.53 14.00 4.55
C TYR A 248 7.89 14.66 3.24
N GLU A 249 9.17 14.57 2.89
CA GLU A 249 9.72 15.03 1.63
C GLU A 249 10.71 13.95 1.13
N PRO A 250 10.77 13.67 -0.18
CA PRO A 250 11.83 12.86 -0.73
C PRO A 250 13.17 13.52 -0.43
N ALA A 251 14.16 12.73 -0.04
CA ALA A 251 15.53 13.19 0.11
C ALA A 251 16.43 12.35 -0.77
N TRP A 252 17.53 12.95 -1.21
CA TRP A 252 18.55 12.30 -2.02
C TRP A 252 19.91 12.46 -1.36
N TRP A 253 20.83 11.58 -1.71
CA TRP A 253 22.22 11.62 -1.28
C TRP A 253 23.08 10.94 -2.35
N ASP A 254 24.36 11.28 -2.37
CA ASP A 254 25.33 10.56 -3.19
C ASP A 254 25.51 9.14 -2.64
N ASP A 255 25.18 8.13 -3.44
CA ASP A 255 25.41 6.72 -3.09
C ASP A 255 26.86 6.35 -3.41
N SER A 256 27.79 6.76 -2.52
CA SER A 256 29.21 6.43 -2.64
C SER A 256 29.59 5.09 -2.01
N ASP A 257 28.75 4.52 -1.14
CA ASP A 257 29.14 3.46 -0.19
C ASP A 257 28.11 2.31 -0.06
N TYR A 258 27.41 1.93 -1.13
CA TYR A 258 26.49 0.77 -1.13
C TYR A 258 27.14 -0.49 -0.50
N PRO A 259 26.44 -1.22 0.41
CA PRO A 259 25.04 -1.05 0.83
C PRO A 259 24.86 -0.15 2.06
N ASN A 260 25.92 0.51 2.54
CA ASN A 260 25.84 1.37 3.71
C ASN A 260 25.24 2.72 3.32
N TYR A 261 23.95 2.89 3.56
CA TYR A 261 23.29 4.18 3.39
C TYR A 261 24.00 5.25 4.25
N PRO A 262 24.28 6.44 3.71
CA PRO A 262 24.80 7.54 4.50
C PRO A 262 23.82 7.91 5.61
N ALA A 263 24.33 8.56 6.66
CA ALA A 263 23.50 9.02 7.76
C ALA A 263 22.38 9.95 7.24
N GLU A 264 21.18 9.86 7.81
CA GLU A 264 20.03 10.69 7.38
C GLU A 264 20.35 12.20 7.34
N ALA A 265 21.25 12.67 8.22
CA ALA A 265 21.71 14.07 8.25
C ALA A 265 22.53 14.49 7.01
N ALA A 266 23.02 13.55 6.21
CA ALA A 266 23.70 13.80 4.93
C ALA A 266 22.73 13.84 3.75
N ALA A 267 21.45 13.48 3.95
CA ALA A 267 20.44 13.55 2.91
C ALA A 267 20.04 15.00 2.63
N THR A 268 19.91 15.33 1.35
CA THR A 268 19.41 16.62 0.88
C THR A 268 17.94 16.48 0.51
N ALA A 269 17.08 17.23 1.19
CA ALA A 269 15.64 17.20 0.97
C ALA A 269 15.26 17.90 -0.35
N LEU A 270 14.32 17.34 -1.11
CA LEU A 270 13.77 17.93 -2.35
C LEU A 270 12.75 19.03 -2.03
N VAL A 271 13.26 20.19 -1.59
CA VAL A 271 12.47 21.25 -0.95
C VAL A 271 11.17 21.56 -1.69
N GLY A 272 10.06 21.51 -0.94
CA GLY A 272 8.73 21.89 -1.42
C GLY A 272 8.03 20.77 -2.20
N MET A 273 8.50 19.53 -2.09
CA MET A 273 7.83 18.33 -2.59
C MET A 273 7.29 17.49 -1.43
N ALA A 274 6.25 17.98 -0.75
CA ALA A 274 5.60 17.20 0.29
C ALA A 274 4.96 15.93 -0.28
N VAL A 275 5.05 14.81 0.44
CA VAL A 275 4.56 13.50 -0.04
C VAL A 275 3.70 12.78 0.98
N SER A 276 2.75 11.99 0.48
CA SER A 276 1.95 11.05 1.28
C SER A 276 2.45 9.61 1.21
N ARG A 277 3.25 9.27 0.19
CA ARG A 277 3.65 7.89 -0.15
C ARG A 277 5.12 7.81 -0.51
N THR A 278 5.63 6.58 -0.61
CA THR A 278 7.01 6.35 -1.05
C THR A 278 7.23 6.90 -2.47
N ALA A 279 8.44 7.40 -2.74
CA ALA A 279 8.83 7.83 -4.08
C ALA A 279 9.36 6.65 -4.90
N VAL A 280 8.95 6.57 -6.15
CA VAL A 280 9.42 5.60 -7.14
C VAL A 280 10.35 6.32 -8.10
N VAL A 281 11.51 5.73 -8.38
CA VAL A 281 12.52 6.27 -9.31
C VAL A 281 12.49 5.50 -10.62
N SER A 282 12.84 6.17 -11.71
CA SER A 282 12.82 5.59 -13.06
C SER A 282 13.89 4.52 -13.27
N ASN A 283 13.64 3.62 -14.22
CA ASN A 283 14.48 2.48 -14.57
C ASN A 283 15.80 2.84 -15.30
N ARG A 284 16.26 4.09 -15.22
CA ARG A 284 17.43 4.58 -15.95
C ARG A 284 18.72 4.26 -15.20
N ALA A 285 19.82 4.05 -15.94
CA ALA A 285 21.16 4.06 -15.37
C ALA A 285 21.37 5.35 -14.54
N PRO A 286 22.07 5.29 -13.39
CA PRO A 286 22.18 6.41 -12.45
C PRO A 286 22.97 7.63 -12.97
N SER A 287 23.38 7.65 -14.24
CA SER A 287 24.04 8.79 -14.86
C SER A 287 23.04 9.72 -15.58
N GLY A 288 23.23 11.02 -15.43
CA GLY A 288 22.41 12.08 -16.03
C GLY A 288 21.25 12.53 -15.16
N VAL A 289 20.02 12.24 -15.61
CA VAL A 289 18.79 12.68 -14.95
C VAL A 289 17.92 11.48 -14.55
N GLN A 290 17.37 11.53 -13.35
CA GLN A 290 16.44 10.54 -12.80
C GLN A 290 15.06 11.16 -12.65
N ALA A 291 14.03 10.52 -13.22
CA ALA A 291 12.66 10.87 -12.90
C ALA A 291 12.23 10.14 -11.62
N LEU A 292 11.49 10.84 -10.79
CA LEU A 292 10.83 10.29 -9.61
C LEU A 292 9.37 10.69 -9.62
N VAL A 293 8.53 9.79 -9.12
CA VAL A 293 7.09 9.99 -9.01
C VAL A 293 6.59 9.51 -7.65
N THR A 294 5.56 10.17 -7.15
CA THR A 294 4.89 9.83 -5.88
C THR A 294 3.55 10.57 -5.82
N THR A 295 2.93 10.63 -4.65
CA THR A 295 1.72 11.40 -4.40
C THR A 295 1.95 12.49 -3.36
N ASP A 296 1.31 13.64 -3.57
CA ASP A 296 1.26 14.72 -2.58
C ASP A 296 0.33 14.34 -1.39
N PRO A 297 0.25 15.15 -0.31
CA PRO A 297 -0.61 14.87 0.84
C PRO A 297 -2.11 14.75 0.54
N VAL A 298 -2.58 15.13 -0.66
CA VAL A 298 -3.98 14.97 -1.08
C VAL A 298 -4.15 13.84 -2.11
N GLY A 299 -3.13 13.00 -2.29
CA GLY A 299 -3.13 11.83 -3.16
C GLY A 299 -2.91 12.14 -4.65
N ARG A 300 -2.59 13.38 -5.03
CA ARG A 300 -2.33 13.73 -6.43
C ARG A 300 -0.94 13.24 -6.85
N VAL A 301 -0.87 12.62 -8.03
CA VAL A 301 0.39 12.19 -8.64
C VAL A 301 1.25 13.42 -8.97
N ILE A 302 2.43 13.45 -8.37
CA ILE A 302 3.45 14.48 -8.55
C ILE A 302 4.76 13.85 -8.99
N HIS A 303 5.58 14.59 -9.73
CA HIS A 303 6.85 14.12 -10.25
C HIS A 303 7.95 15.17 -10.18
N ARG A 304 9.19 14.70 -10.23
CA ARG A 304 10.40 15.51 -10.47
C ARG A 304 11.35 14.76 -11.39
N ILE A 305 12.24 15.51 -12.02
CA ILE A 305 13.45 15.06 -12.67
C ILE A 305 14.60 15.70 -11.91
N VAL A 306 15.51 14.88 -11.38
CA VAL A 306 16.68 15.31 -10.61
C VAL A 306 17.92 14.97 -11.41
N ASN A 307 18.82 15.93 -11.59
CA ASN A 307 20.13 15.67 -12.21
C ASN A 307 21.18 15.27 -11.16
N GLU A 308 22.38 14.89 -11.61
CA GLU A 308 23.53 14.57 -10.75
C GLU A 308 23.95 15.71 -9.80
N ALA A 309 23.60 16.96 -10.11
CA ALA A 309 23.88 18.11 -9.24
C ALA A 309 22.78 18.36 -8.18
N GLY A 310 21.70 17.56 -8.20
CA GLY A 310 20.53 17.74 -7.33
C GLY A 310 19.53 18.79 -7.82
N ASP A 311 19.71 19.37 -9.01
CA ASP A 311 18.72 20.29 -9.57
C ASP A 311 17.44 19.54 -9.93
N ALA A 312 16.33 19.99 -9.36
CA ALA A 312 15.02 19.38 -9.57
C ALA A 312 14.14 20.22 -10.52
N THR A 313 13.57 19.56 -11.52
CA THR A 313 12.58 20.15 -12.45
C THR A 313 11.35 19.25 -12.57
N PRO A 314 10.18 19.75 -12.99
CA PRO A 314 9.83 21.16 -13.19
C PRO A 314 9.71 21.89 -11.84
N ALA A 315 9.28 23.17 -11.82
CA ALA A 315 9.04 23.91 -10.59
C ALA A 315 7.91 23.30 -9.73
N VAL A 316 7.85 23.59 -8.43
CA VAL A 316 6.85 23.07 -7.46
C VAL A 316 5.42 23.15 -8.00
N GLN A 317 5.06 24.28 -8.60
CA GLN A 317 3.71 24.57 -9.09
C GLN A 317 3.33 23.74 -10.34
N GLN A 318 4.30 23.05 -10.94
CA GLN A 318 4.17 22.26 -12.17
C GLN A 318 4.44 20.76 -11.93
N MET A 319 4.55 20.33 -10.67
CA MET A 319 4.83 18.93 -10.35
C MET A 319 3.67 17.98 -10.64
N ALA A 320 2.43 18.49 -10.56
CA ALA A 320 1.24 17.70 -10.82
C ALA A 320 1.32 17.08 -12.22
N VAL A 321 1.19 15.75 -12.29
CA VAL A 321 1.10 15.05 -13.58
C VAL A 321 -0.23 15.38 -14.25
N ASP A 322 -1.33 15.21 -13.52
CA ASP A 322 -2.66 15.70 -13.90
C ASP A 322 -3.24 16.53 -12.73
N PRO A 323 -3.51 17.83 -12.92
CA PRO A 323 -4.07 18.67 -11.85
C PRO A 323 -5.55 18.38 -11.57
N GLY A 324 -6.25 17.73 -12.50
CA GLY A 324 -7.66 17.36 -12.39
C GLY A 324 -7.93 16.20 -11.42
N PRO A 325 -9.21 15.84 -11.22
CA PRO A 325 -9.60 14.76 -10.31
C PRO A 325 -9.00 13.40 -10.67
N SER A 326 -8.74 13.18 -11.96
CA SER A 326 -8.17 11.95 -12.49
C SER A 326 -6.68 11.75 -12.22
N GLY A 327 -5.99 12.81 -11.77
CA GLY A 327 -4.61 12.74 -11.30
C GLY A 327 -4.46 12.29 -9.86
N ILE A 328 -5.55 11.91 -9.18
CA ILE A 328 -5.52 11.39 -7.81
C ILE A 328 -5.44 9.86 -7.85
N THR A 329 -4.57 9.30 -7.03
CA THR A 329 -4.41 7.86 -6.85
C THR A 329 -4.23 7.51 -5.38
N TRP A 330 -4.67 6.31 -5.03
CA TRP A 330 -4.48 5.71 -3.72
C TRP A 330 -3.40 4.62 -3.75
N SER A 331 -2.82 4.36 -4.92
CA SER A 331 -1.74 3.42 -5.12
C SER A 331 -0.40 4.12 -5.35
N LEU A 332 0.69 3.35 -5.32
CA LEU A 332 1.97 3.87 -5.80
C LEU A 332 1.93 4.07 -7.33
N PRO A 333 2.26 5.27 -7.83
CA PRO A 333 2.49 5.49 -9.25
C PRO A 333 3.83 4.87 -9.68
N ALA A 334 3.99 4.65 -10.98
CA ALA A 334 5.21 4.17 -11.60
C ALA A 334 5.75 5.19 -12.61
N VAL A 335 7.08 5.20 -12.81
CA VAL A 335 7.75 6.13 -13.74
C VAL A 335 8.83 5.42 -14.54
N ALA A 336 8.95 5.78 -15.80
CA ALA A 336 10.03 5.37 -16.69
C ALA A 336 10.56 6.59 -17.46
N MET A 337 11.82 6.52 -17.90
CA MET A 337 12.43 7.50 -18.78
C MET A 337 12.94 6.84 -20.05
N SER A 338 12.73 7.50 -21.19
CA SER A 338 13.37 7.06 -22.43
C SER A 338 14.85 7.43 -22.46
N GLU A 339 15.66 6.56 -23.06
CA GLU A 339 17.11 6.78 -23.24
C GLU A 339 17.46 7.38 -24.61
N ALA A 340 16.51 8.06 -25.25
CA ALA A 340 16.71 8.66 -26.57
C ALA A 340 17.42 10.02 -26.46
N GLU A 341 18.69 10.09 -26.87
CA GLU A 341 19.64 11.21 -26.67
C GLU A 341 19.18 12.62 -27.10
N SER A 342 18.11 12.75 -27.90
CA SER A 342 17.58 14.06 -28.35
C SER A 342 16.09 14.29 -28.06
N THR A 343 15.39 13.30 -27.50
CA THR A 343 13.93 13.33 -27.26
C THR A 343 13.57 12.56 -26.01
N GLU A 344 14.34 12.77 -24.93
CA GLU A 344 14.06 12.16 -23.63
C GLU A 344 12.63 12.47 -23.19
N ARG A 345 11.94 11.41 -22.77
CA ARG A 345 10.56 11.45 -22.35
C ARG A 345 10.44 10.87 -20.95
N VAL A 346 9.58 11.51 -20.16
CA VAL A 346 9.12 10.98 -18.89
C VAL A 346 7.76 10.34 -19.15
N PHE A 347 7.62 9.09 -18.74
CA PHE A 347 6.38 8.34 -18.77
C PHE A 347 5.98 8.01 -17.34
N VAL A 348 4.74 8.33 -16.97
CA VAL A 348 4.16 8.07 -15.65
C VAL A 348 2.91 7.23 -15.82
N ALA A 349 2.75 6.21 -14.97
CA ALA A 349 1.57 5.35 -14.93
C ALA A 349 0.99 5.32 -13.51
N TRP A 350 -0.32 5.34 -13.37
CA TRP A 350 -1.00 5.23 -12.08
C TRP A 350 -2.37 4.58 -12.24
N MET A 351 -2.87 3.95 -11.17
CA MET A 351 -4.25 3.52 -11.11
C MET A 351 -5.13 4.68 -10.65
N ALA A 352 -6.25 4.88 -11.34
CA ALA A 352 -7.22 5.91 -11.04
C ALA A 352 -8.64 5.34 -11.03
N ASN A 353 -9.60 6.20 -10.66
CA ASN A 353 -11.03 5.91 -10.69
C ASN A 353 -11.44 4.67 -9.86
N GLU A 354 -10.78 4.43 -8.72
CA GLU A 354 -11.27 3.45 -7.73
C GLU A 354 -12.69 3.84 -7.28
N THR A 355 -13.64 2.90 -7.43
CA THR A 355 -15.04 3.10 -7.05
C THR A 355 -15.43 2.17 -5.91
N SER A 356 -16.44 2.55 -5.13
CA SER A 356 -16.88 1.77 -3.99
C SER A 356 -17.44 0.40 -4.38
N THR A 357 -18.03 0.27 -5.57
CA THR A 357 -18.69 -0.98 -6.01
C THR A 357 -17.87 -1.82 -6.98
N SER A 358 -16.65 -1.42 -7.34
CA SER A 358 -15.82 -2.15 -8.31
C SER A 358 -14.36 -2.25 -7.85
N ARG A 359 -13.78 -3.44 -8.05
CA ARG A 359 -12.32 -3.62 -7.94
C ARG A 359 -11.56 -3.15 -9.16
N ALA A 360 -12.25 -3.02 -10.28
CA ALA A 360 -11.67 -2.54 -11.51
C ALA A 360 -11.20 -1.09 -11.32
N MET A 361 -10.02 -0.81 -11.85
CA MET A 361 -9.35 0.48 -11.84
C MET A 361 -9.02 0.85 -13.27
N THR A 362 -8.93 2.15 -13.51
CA THR A 362 -8.43 2.68 -14.78
C THR A 362 -6.92 2.82 -14.66
N LEU A 363 -6.15 2.10 -15.49
CA LEU A 363 -4.75 2.46 -15.69
C LEU A 363 -4.72 3.76 -16.48
N ARG A 364 -4.15 4.81 -15.89
CA ARG A 364 -3.86 6.05 -16.58
C ARG A 364 -2.37 6.14 -16.84
N THR A 365 -2.03 6.68 -18.00
CA THR A 365 -0.65 6.97 -18.35
C THR A 365 -0.53 8.42 -18.79
N ALA A 366 0.65 8.99 -18.58
CA ALA A 366 1.01 10.30 -19.07
C ALA A 366 2.43 10.28 -19.60
N VAL A 367 2.65 10.92 -20.75
CA VAL A 367 3.98 11.12 -21.31
C VAL A 367 4.24 12.59 -21.59
N ARG A 368 5.47 13.03 -21.36
CA ARG A 368 5.96 14.35 -21.79
C ARG A 368 7.41 14.27 -22.20
N LEU A 369 7.88 15.26 -22.97
CA LEU A 369 9.32 15.48 -23.12
C LEU A 369 9.90 15.96 -21.78
N ALA A 370 11.10 15.52 -21.42
CA ALA A 370 11.77 15.95 -20.19
C ALA A 370 11.91 17.48 -20.10
N SER A 371 12.11 18.14 -21.25
CA SER A 371 12.24 19.59 -21.41
C SER A 371 10.92 20.38 -21.47
N SER A 372 9.77 19.71 -21.52
CA SER A 372 8.45 20.34 -21.65
C SER A 372 7.58 20.03 -20.44
N PRO A 373 6.83 20.99 -19.87
CA PRO A 373 5.89 20.71 -18.79
C PRO A 373 4.56 20.11 -19.28
N THR A 374 4.34 19.99 -20.59
CA THR A 374 3.06 19.57 -21.16
C THR A 374 2.95 18.06 -21.26
N TRP A 375 1.96 17.50 -20.57
CA TRP A 375 1.61 16.08 -20.60
C TRP A 375 0.65 15.72 -21.73
N GLN A 376 0.80 14.51 -22.25
CA GLN A 376 -0.17 13.80 -23.07
C GLN A 376 -0.67 12.62 -22.24
N TYR A 377 -1.98 12.43 -22.17
CA TYR A 377 -2.60 11.44 -21.30
C TYR A 377 -3.32 10.35 -22.09
N SER A 378 -3.32 9.12 -21.56
CA SER A 378 -4.11 8.01 -22.08
C SER A 378 -4.80 7.27 -20.92
N ASP A 379 -6.05 6.86 -21.14
CA ASP A 379 -6.86 6.11 -20.18
C ASP A 379 -7.13 4.70 -20.70
N HIS A 380 -6.96 3.72 -19.82
CA HIS A 380 -7.15 2.28 -20.08
C HIS A 380 -8.14 1.74 -19.03
N PRO A 381 -9.45 2.02 -19.20
CA PRO A 381 -10.46 1.72 -18.19
C PRO A 381 -10.69 0.21 -18.05
N ASP A 382 -11.00 -0.21 -16.82
CA ASP A 382 -11.56 -1.51 -16.45
C ASP A 382 -10.75 -2.77 -16.84
N GLU A 383 -9.49 -2.61 -17.23
CA GLU A 383 -8.60 -3.74 -17.54
C GLU A 383 -7.89 -4.32 -16.31
N PHE A 384 -7.76 -3.54 -15.23
CA PHE A 384 -6.86 -3.86 -14.12
C PHE A 384 -7.58 -3.88 -12.77
N GLN A 385 -7.25 -4.85 -11.94
CA GLN A 385 -7.84 -5.01 -10.60
C GLN A 385 -6.81 -4.94 -9.47
N VAL A 386 -5.52 -4.94 -9.82
CA VAL A 386 -4.41 -4.87 -8.87
C VAL A 386 -3.77 -3.50 -8.93
N ASN A 387 -3.65 -2.83 -7.78
CA ASN A 387 -3.18 -1.46 -7.66
C ASN A 387 -1.65 -1.37 -7.54
N ARG A 388 -0.95 -2.20 -8.33
CA ARG A 388 0.51 -2.28 -8.32
C ARG A 388 1.04 -2.14 -9.72
N LEU A 389 1.93 -1.18 -9.88
CA LEU A 389 2.54 -0.83 -11.16
C LEU A 389 4.05 -0.78 -11.00
N ALA A 390 4.76 -1.27 -12.02
CA ALA A 390 6.10 -0.82 -12.31
C ALA A 390 6.15 -0.36 -13.77
N ALA A 391 7.10 0.51 -14.08
CA ALA A 391 7.29 1.03 -15.42
C ALA A 391 8.76 0.88 -15.82
N GLY A 392 8.99 0.54 -17.08
CA GLY A 392 10.30 0.43 -17.70
C GLY A 392 10.29 0.99 -19.11
N PHE A 393 11.47 1.07 -19.69
CA PHE A 393 11.67 1.47 -21.08
C PHE A 393 12.58 0.45 -21.77
N ASP A 394 12.13 -0.07 -22.92
CA ASP A 394 12.96 -0.88 -23.79
C ASP A 394 13.50 -0.03 -24.94
N ARG A 395 14.81 0.19 -24.94
CA ARG A 395 15.52 0.94 -25.98
C ARG A 395 15.47 0.25 -27.34
N GLY A 396 15.44 -1.09 -27.38
CA GLY A 396 15.47 -1.84 -28.63
C GLY A 396 14.23 -1.62 -29.48
N SER A 397 13.06 -1.55 -28.84
CA SER A 397 11.77 -1.30 -29.49
C SER A 397 11.26 0.13 -29.36
N GLU A 398 11.94 1.00 -28.62
CA GLU A 398 11.49 2.36 -28.25
C GLU A 398 10.10 2.35 -27.59
N THR A 399 9.90 1.42 -26.65
CA THR A 399 8.61 1.24 -25.98
C THR A 399 8.70 1.44 -24.47
N PHE A 400 7.65 2.03 -23.90
CA PHE A 400 7.43 1.96 -22.46
C PHE A 400 6.70 0.68 -22.12
N VAL A 401 7.10 0.04 -21.03
CA VAL A 401 6.52 -1.19 -20.51
C VAL A 401 5.93 -0.89 -19.16
N VAL A 402 4.63 -1.09 -18.98
CA VAL A 402 3.98 -1.10 -17.67
C VAL A 402 3.74 -2.53 -17.26
N THR A 403 4.12 -2.88 -16.04
CA THR A 403 3.86 -4.21 -15.48
C THR A 403 2.91 -4.12 -14.30
N THR A 404 2.01 -5.09 -14.24
CA THR A 404 1.12 -5.37 -13.11
C THR A 404 0.95 -6.87 -12.98
N VAL A 405 -0.03 -7.35 -12.22
CA VAL A 405 -0.28 -8.78 -12.02
C VAL A 405 -1.74 -9.13 -12.18
N ALA A 406 -1.99 -10.33 -12.68
CA ALA A 406 -3.34 -10.90 -12.72
C ALA A 406 -3.87 -11.15 -11.30
N LEU A 407 -5.14 -10.83 -11.05
CA LEU A 407 -5.76 -10.90 -9.72
C LEU A 407 -5.64 -12.30 -9.06
N PHE A 408 -5.91 -13.35 -9.83
CA PHE A 408 -6.06 -14.72 -9.30
C PHE A 408 -4.81 -15.58 -9.43
N THR A 409 -4.02 -15.39 -10.48
CA THR A 409 -2.84 -16.20 -10.77
C THR A 409 -1.55 -15.51 -10.36
N THR A 410 -1.54 -14.17 -10.31
CA THR A 410 -0.38 -13.33 -9.99
C THR A 410 0.76 -13.43 -10.99
N GLU A 411 0.43 -13.98 -12.16
CA GLU A 411 1.22 -13.88 -13.37
C GLU A 411 1.38 -12.41 -13.74
N LEU A 412 2.58 -12.06 -14.17
CA LEU A 412 2.86 -10.72 -14.64
C LEU A 412 2.03 -10.40 -15.87
N GLN A 413 1.40 -9.24 -15.84
CA GLN A 413 0.73 -8.65 -17.00
C GLN A 413 1.56 -7.48 -17.49
N LEU A 414 1.86 -7.46 -18.79
CA LEU A 414 2.57 -6.38 -19.46
C LEU A 414 1.61 -5.56 -20.31
N VAL A 415 1.79 -4.25 -20.32
CA VAL A 415 1.15 -3.34 -21.25
C VAL A 415 2.24 -2.52 -21.93
N LEU A 416 2.24 -2.50 -23.25
CA LEU A 416 3.26 -1.84 -24.06
C LEU A 416 2.72 -0.53 -24.62
N PHE A 417 3.56 0.50 -24.59
CA PHE A 417 3.23 1.83 -25.09
C PHE A 417 4.32 2.35 -26.02
N ASP A 418 3.92 3.09 -27.04
CA ASP A 418 4.86 3.82 -27.88
C ASP A 418 5.43 5.07 -27.17
N MET A 419 6.33 5.77 -27.85
CA MET A 419 6.93 7.02 -27.36
C MET A 419 5.92 8.16 -27.15
N ALA A 420 4.71 8.07 -27.69
CA ALA A 420 3.62 9.01 -27.47
C ALA A 420 2.67 8.56 -26.33
N GLY A 421 2.97 7.45 -25.64
CA GLY A 421 2.12 6.91 -24.58
C GLY A 421 0.85 6.26 -25.10
N SER A 422 0.80 5.91 -26.39
CA SER A 422 -0.32 5.18 -26.99
C SER A 422 -0.12 3.68 -26.82
N PRO A 423 -1.17 2.91 -26.49
CA PRO A 423 -1.06 1.48 -26.29
C PRO A 423 -0.73 0.77 -27.62
N LEU A 424 0.20 -0.17 -27.58
CA LEU A 424 0.61 -0.98 -28.74
C LEU A 424 -0.21 -2.27 -28.90
N GLY A 425 -1.13 -2.53 -27.97
CA GLY A 425 -1.98 -3.72 -27.96
C GLY A 425 -2.67 -3.92 -26.62
N PRO A 426 -3.40 -5.04 -26.45
CA PRO A 426 -3.98 -5.43 -25.17
C PRO A 426 -2.89 -5.83 -24.17
N ALA A 427 -3.26 -5.92 -22.89
CA ALA A 427 -2.40 -6.51 -21.87
C ALA A 427 -1.99 -7.95 -22.22
N ILE A 428 -0.71 -8.27 -22.02
CA ILE A 428 -0.11 -9.58 -22.28
C ILE A 428 0.17 -10.25 -20.95
N THR A 429 -0.44 -11.40 -20.68
CA THR A 429 -0.08 -12.24 -19.53
C THR A 429 1.16 -13.06 -19.85
N LEU A 430 2.18 -12.96 -19.01
CA LEU A 430 3.38 -13.80 -19.05
C LEU A 430 3.11 -15.09 -18.29
N GLU A 431 2.54 -16.08 -18.98
CA GLU A 431 2.19 -17.37 -18.39
C GLU A 431 3.41 -18.02 -17.70
N GLY A 432 3.20 -18.47 -16.46
CA GLY A 432 4.25 -19.10 -15.65
C GLY A 432 5.28 -18.15 -15.03
N LEU A 433 5.22 -16.84 -15.30
CA LEU A 433 6.05 -15.84 -14.63
C LEU A 433 5.26 -15.10 -13.55
N TYR A 434 5.43 -15.54 -12.31
CA TYR A 434 4.72 -15.01 -11.15
C TYR A 434 5.52 -13.90 -10.45
N ALA A 435 4.85 -12.82 -10.03
CA ALA A 435 5.52 -11.71 -9.34
C ALA A 435 6.19 -12.11 -8.01
N PHE A 436 5.75 -13.22 -7.39
CA PHE A 436 6.34 -13.77 -6.16
C PHE A 436 7.53 -14.71 -6.42
N GLY A 437 7.82 -15.03 -7.69
CA GLY A 437 9.08 -15.66 -8.11
C GLY A 437 10.25 -14.69 -8.20
N ALA A 438 9.99 -13.38 -8.12
CA ALA A 438 11.00 -12.32 -8.10
C ALA A 438 11.22 -11.81 -6.67
N GLY A 439 11.76 -12.68 -5.80
CA GLY A 439 12.55 -12.20 -4.67
C GLY A 439 13.79 -11.49 -5.21
N ALA A 440 14.31 -10.50 -4.47
CA ALA A 440 15.53 -9.80 -4.86
C ALA A 440 16.60 -10.85 -5.25
N PRO A 441 17.16 -10.82 -6.48
CA PRO A 441 18.31 -11.63 -6.77
C PRO A 441 19.40 -11.22 -5.78
N LEU A 442 19.77 -12.12 -4.88
CA LEU A 442 21.04 -12.01 -4.18
C LEU A 442 22.10 -12.15 -5.28
N CYS A 443 22.70 -11.03 -5.67
CA CYS A 443 23.90 -11.02 -6.49
C CYS A 443 25.04 -11.63 -5.66
N ALA A 444 25.05 -12.95 -5.50
CA ALA A 444 26.26 -13.69 -5.15
C ALA A 444 26.99 -13.93 -6.47
N GLY A 445 28.14 -13.29 -6.62
CA GLY A 445 28.92 -13.31 -7.85
C GLY A 445 29.19 -14.72 -8.37
N GLY A 446 28.97 -14.89 -9.68
CA GLY A 446 29.53 -15.99 -10.46
C GLY A 446 28.64 -17.25 -10.53
N THR A 447 28.15 -17.49 -11.75
CA THR A 447 27.57 -18.73 -12.29
C THR A 447 26.15 -19.12 -11.85
N VAL A 448 25.24 -19.03 -12.82
CA VAL A 448 23.91 -19.64 -12.80
C VAL A 448 24.07 -21.14 -13.02
N SER A 449 23.72 -21.94 -12.02
CA SER A 449 23.41 -23.36 -12.20
C SER A 449 22.20 -23.72 -11.32
N ASP A 450 21.06 -23.85 -12.00
CA ASP A 450 19.79 -24.50 -11.63
C ASP A 450 19.05 -24.15 -10.32
N PRO A 451 17.70 -24.24 -10.33
CA PRO A 451 16.83 -23.71 -9.30
C PRO A 451 16.74 -24.71 -8.14
N VAL A 452 17.64 -24.59 -7.18
CA VAL A 452 17.45 -25.20 -5.87
C VAL A 452 17.30 -24.06 -4.87
N LEU A 453 16.03 -23.70 -4.63
CA LEU A 453 15.60 -22.85 -3.52
C LEU A 453 16.04 -23.49 -2.21
N ARG A 454 17.18 -23.03 -1.70
CA ARG A 454 17.58 -23.13 -0.29
C ARG A 454 17.97 -21.72 0.14
N VAL A 455 17.14 -21.13 0.98
CA VAL A 455 17.48 -19.96 1.83
C VAL A 455 17.33 -20.43 3.26
#